data_AF-X1AFU4-F1
#
_entry.id   AF-X1AFU4-F1
#
_cell.length_a   1.000
_cell.length_b   1.000
_cell.length_c   1.000
_cell.angle_alpha   90.00
_cell.angle_beta   90.00
_cell.angle_gamma   90.00
#
_symmetry.space_group_name_H-M   'P 1'
#
loop_
_entity.id
_entity.type
_entity.pdbx_description
1 polymer ?
#
loop_
_entity_poly.entity_id
_entity_poly.type
_entity_poly.pdbx_seq_one_letter_code
_entity_poly.pdbx_strand_id
1 'polypeptide(L)'
;MEIPNSIRKNFLLIIILLIVSIAIRGLLLEKRKLETQIDRIQTKVDSKVGSLEKEKIALEQALVDKLQSKVDNLRKEKIVLEQALVDKLQSKVDNLRKEKIVLGQELAQTKQKAAKLAETMAQEAAKAKMDKTGFPSAELWIDKERIIYRTGVKNDNNGLLHWVITYNGIVALKRNARGGTQYKYFRKDPGVYTVYLEQFVDGQYRVISNVVSYRIPYP
;
A
#
# COMPACT_ATOMS: atom_id res chain seq x y z
N MET A 1 -107.12 80.79 -29.47
CA MET A 1 -105.93 80.67 -30.33
C MET A 1 -105.31 79.31 -30.05
N GLU A 2 -105.54 78.31 -30.91
CA GLU A 2 -104.98 76.96 -30.69
C GLU A 2 -103.51 76.92 -31.11
N ILE A 3 -102.64 76.48 -30.22
CA ILE A 3 -101.23 76.26 -30.55
C ILE A 3 -101.13 75.12 -31.57
N PRO A 4 -100.52 75.33 -32.76
CA PRO A 4 -100.30 74.31 -33.77
C PRO A 4 -99.64 73.04 -33.21
N ASN A 5 -100.12 71.88 -33.65
CA ASN A 5 -99.61 70.57 -33.20
C ASN A 5 -98.08 70.40 -33.44
N SER A 6 -97.55 71.01 -34.50
CA SER A 6 -96.10 71.06 -34.79
C SER A 6 -95.30 71.75 -33.69
N ILE A 7 -95.82 72.85 -33.12
CA ILE A 7 -95.17 73.60 -32.04
C ILE A 7 -95.19 72.79 -30.73
N ARG A 8 -96.30 72.09 -30.43
CA ARG A 8 -96.40 71.23 -29.24
C ARG A 8 -95.42 70.05 -29.29
N LYS A 9 -95.28 69.41 -30.46
CA LYS A 9 -94.32 68.31 -30.67
C LYS A 9 -92.87 68.77 -30.56
N ASN A 10 -92.53 69.93 -31.13
CA ASN A 10 -91.18 70.49 -31.02
C ASN A 10 -90.84 70.89 -29.59
N PHE A 11 -91.79 71.48 -28.86
CA PHE A 11 -91.60 71.82 -27.44
C PHE A 11 -91.40 70.56 -26.58
N LEU A 12 -92.20 69.51 -26.81
CA LEU A 12 -92.04 68.22 -26.14
C LEU A 12 -90.68 67.58 -26.44
N LEU A 13 -90.21 67.64 -27.69
CA LEU A 13 -88.89 67.14 -28.08
C LEU A 13 -87.76 67.87 -27.36
N ILE A 14 -87.86 69.20 -27.23
CA ILE A 14 -86.87 70.01 -26.48
C ILE A 14 -86.83 69.61 -25.00
N ILE A 15 -87.99 69.40 -24.37
CA ILE A 15 -88.06 68.95 -22.97
C ILE A 15 -87.40 67.57 -22.80
N ILE A 16 -87.68 66.62 -23.70
CA ILE A 16 -87.08 65.29 -23.67
C ILE A 16 -85.55 65.39 -23.80
N LEU A 17 -85.06 66.17 -24.76
CA LEU A 17 -83.61 66.38 -24.95
C LEU A 17 -82.96 66.99 -23.70
N LEU A 18 -83.64 67.92 -23.03
CA LEU A 18 -83.14 68.56 -21.82
C LEU A 18 -83.07 67.58 -20.64
N ILE A 19 -84.10 66.74 -20.45
CA ILE A 19 -84.11 65.68 -19.43
C ILE A 19 -82.98 64.67 -19.68
N VAL A 20 -82.84 64.21 -20.93
CA VAL A 20 -81.77 63.28 -21.32
C VAL A 20 -80.40 63.91 -21.08
N SER A 21 -80.21 65.19 -21.41
CA SER A 21 -78.96 65.91 -21.15
C SER A 21 -78.60 65.96 -19.65
N ILE A 22 -79.59 66.23 -18.79
CA ILE A 22 -79.40 66.24 -17.33
C ILE A 22 -79.03 64.84 -16.82
N ALA A 23 -79.74 63.81 -17.28
CA ALA A 23 -79.46 62.42 -16.90
C ALA A 23 -78.04 62.00 -17.31
N ILE A 24 -77.61 62.31 -18.54
CA ILE A 24 -76.24 62.06 -19.02
C ILE A 24 -75.22 62.78 -18.14
N ARG A 25 -75.46 64.05 -17.77
CA ARG A 25 -74.55 64.79 -16.87
C ARG A 25 -74.43 64.13 -15.50
N GLY A 26 -75.54 63.65 -14.94
CA GLY A 26 -75.55 62.89 -13.68
C GLY A 26 -74.69 61.64 -13.75
N LEU A 27 -74.91 60.81 -14.77
CA LEU A 27 -74.11 59.60 -15.01
C LEU A 27 -72.61 59.91 -15.20
N LEU A 28 -72.27 60.98 -15.93
CA LEU A 28 -70.87 61.41 -16.11
C LEU A 28 -70.22 61.89 -14.80
N LEU A 29 -70.98 62.44 -13.86
CA LEU A 29 -70.46 62.82 -12.54
C LEU A 29 -70.21 61.59 -11.67
N GLU A 30 -71.11 60.61 -11.68
CA GLU A 30 -70.92 59.34 -10.97
C GLU A 30 -69.73 58.55 -11.52
N LYS A 31 -69.61 58.46 -12.85
CA LYS A 31 -68.45 57.84 -13.51
C LYS A 31 -67.13 58.47 -13.03
N ARG A 32 -67.04 59.81 -13.01
CA ARG A 32 -65.83 60.52 -12.52
C ARG A 32 -65.51 60.23 -11.06
N LYS A 33 -66.54 60.10 -10.20
CA LYS A 33 -66.34 59.72 -8.79
C LYS A 33 -65.79 58.31 -8.66
N LEU A 34 -66.31 57.37 -9.45
CA LEU A 34 -65.83 55.98 -9.47
C LEU A 34 -64.39 55.89 -9.99
N GLU A 35 -64.05 56.61 -11.08
CA GLU A 35 -62.67 56.70 -11.59
C GLU A 35 -61.71 57.22 -10.50
N THR A 36 -62.08 58.29 -9.80
CA THR A 36 -61.27 58.83 -8.69
C THR A 36 -61.10 57.82 -7.54
N GLN A 37 -62.14 57.02 -7.24
CA GLN A 37 -62.05 55.97 -6.22
C GLN A 37 -61.13 54.84 -6.67
N ILE A 38 -61.21 54.42 -7.93
CA ILE A 38 -60.33 53.41 -8.53
C ILE A 38 -58.88 53.86 -8.43
N ASP A 39 -58.56 55.10 -8.79
CA ASP A 39 -57.19 55.63 -8.72
C ASP A 39 -56.64 55.63 -7.28
N ARG A 40 -57.49 56.01 -6.30
CA ARG A 40 -57.12 55.97 -4.88
C ARG A 40 -56.88 54.56 -4.39
N ILE A 41 -57.69 53.60 -4.81
CA ILE A 41 -57.52 52.19 -4.47
C ILE A 41 -56.23 51.67 -5.11
N GLN A 42 -55.99 51.97 -6.39
CA GLN A 42 -54.79 51.54 -7.10
C GLN A 42 -53.53 52.06 -6.41
N THR A 43 -53.50 53.36 -6.05
CA THR A 43 -52.36 53.95 -5.31
C THR A 43 -52.11 53.26 -3.97
N LYS A 44 -53.18 52.89 -3.25
CA LYS A 44 -53.06 52.12 -1.98
C LYS A 44 -52.54 50.70 -2.21
N VAL A 45 -52.98 50.04 -3.29
CA VAL A 45 -52.49 48.72 -3.67
C VAL A 45 -51.01 48.78 -4.00
N ASP A 46 -50.60 49.71 -4.86
CA ASP A 46 -49.20 49.83 -5.32
C ASP A 46 -48.25 50.15 -4.16
N SER A 47 -48.65 51.05 -3.26
CA SER A 47 -47.85 51.36 -2.06
C SER A 47 -47.75 50.16 -1.11
N LYS A 48 -48.82 49.37 -0.95
CA LYS A 48 -48.79 48.18 -0.11
C LYS A 48 -47.94 47.07 -0.72
N VAL A 49 -48.03 46.85 -2.03
CA VAL A 49 -47.19 45.92 -2.78
C VAL A 49 -45.73 46.30 -2.63
N GLY A 50 -45.38 47.57 -2.88
CA GLY A 50 -43.99 48.04 -2.73
C GLY A 50 -43.46 47.92 -1.29
N SER A 51 -44.31 48.08 -0.27
CA SER A 51 -43.93 47.83 1.12
C SER A 51 -43.65 46.35 1.39
N LEU A 52 -44.49 45.45 0.88
CA LEU A 52 -44.33 44.01 1.07
C LEU A 52 -43.11 43.47 0.32
N GLU A 53 -42.81 44.00 -0.87
CA GLU A 53 -41.60 43.66 -1.61
C GLU A 53 -40.34 44.04 -0.84
N LYS A 54 -40.30 45.25 -0.24
CA LYS A 54 -39.18 45.68 0.61
C LYS A 54 -39.01 44.79 1.83
N GLU A 55 -40.11 44.44 2.48
CA GLU A 55 -40.10 43.55 3.65
C GLU A 55 -39.60 42.14 3.27
N LYS A 56 -40.09 41.59 2.16
CA LYS A 56 -39.63 40.30 1.61
C LYS A 56 -38.13 40.32 1.33
N ILE A 57 -37.61 41.34 0.66
CA ILE A 57 -36.17 41.48 0.38
C ILE A 57 -35.37 41.55 1.67
N ALA A 58 -35.83 42.33 2.66
CA ALA A 58 -35.14 42.45 3.95
C ALA A 58 -35.10 41.10 4.71
N LEU A 59 -36.20 40.36 4.71
CA LEU A 59 -36.27 39.03 5.32
C LEU A 59 -35.38 38.01 4.60
N GLU A 60 -35.38 38.02 3.26
CA GLU A 60 -34.50 37.18 2.44
C GLU A 60 -33.03 37.46 2.74
N GLN A 61 -32.64 38.75 2.82
CA GLN A 61 -31.27 39.13 3.15
C GLN A 61 -30.88 38.70 4.57
N ALA A 62 -31.76 38.91 5.56
CA ALA A 62 -31.50 38.49 6.94
C ALA A 62 -31.32 36.96 7.06
N LEU A 63 -32.08 36.18 6.28
CA LEU A 63 -31.91 34.73 6.21
C LEU A 63 -30.57 34.36 5.59
N VAL A 64 -30.16 35.02 4.51
CA VAL A 64 -28.86 34.82 3.85
C VAL A 64 -27.71 35.10 4.83
N ASP A 65 -27.75 36.22 5.55
CA ASP A 65 -26.72 36.59 6.52
C ASP A 65 -26.62 35.57 7.67
N LYS A 66 -27.77 35.07 8.14
CA LYS A 66 -27.83 34.02 9.17
C LYS A 66 -27.28 32.69 8.67
N LEU A 67 -27.57 32.31 7.44
CA LEU A 67 -27.03 31.09 6.84
C LEU A 67 -25.52 31.23 6.60
N GLN A 68 -25.07 32.40 6.15
CA GLN A 68 -23.66 32.68 5.89
C GLN A 68 -22.82 32.60 7.18
N SER A 69 -23.28 33.24 8.25
CA SER A 69 -22.60 33.14 9.56
C SER A 69 -22.55 31.70 10.10
N LYS A 70 -23.60 30.90 9.89
CA LYS A 70 -23.59 29.47 10.24
C LYS A 70 -22.58 28.68 9.42
N VAL A 71 -22.49 28.93 8.11
CA VAL A 71 -21.50 28.31 7.23
C VAL A 71 -20.08 28.66 7.67
N ASP A 72 -19.82 29.92 8.01
CA ASP A 72 -18.48 30.37 8.43
C ASP A 72 -18.07 29.76 9.77
N ASN A 73 -19.01 29.59 10.71
CA ASN A 73 -18.76 28.89 11.97
C ASN A 73 -18.43 27.41 11.74
N LEU A 74 -19.21 26.71 10.92
CA LEU A 74 -18.96 25.30 10.58
C LEU A 74 -17.61 25.12 9.87
N ARG A 75 -17.23 26.05 8.99
CA ARG A 75 -15.90 26.05 8.35
C ARG A 75 -14.77 26.17 9.37
N LYS A 76 -14.91 27.09 10.34
CA LYS A 76 -13.91 27.26 11.42
C LYS A 76 -13.79 25.99 12.26
N GLU A 77 -14.91 25.40 12.67
CA GLU A 77 -14.93 24.16 13.44
C GLU A 77 -14.27 23.01 12.67
N LYS A 78 -14.59 22.86 11.39
CA LYS A 78 -13.98 21.86 10.50
C LYS A 78 -12.45 22.00 10.45
N ILE A 79 -11.94 23.21 10.27
CA ILE A 79 -10.48 23.47 10.23
C ILE A 79 -9.81 23.06 11.53
N VAL A 80 -10.41 23.40 12.69
CA VAL A 80 -9.86 23.05 14.00
C VAL A 80 -9.81 21.52 14.19
N LEU A 81 -10.87 20.81 13.80
CA LEU A 81 -10.92 19.34 13.89
C LEU A 81 -9.93 18.67 12.94
N GLU A 82 -9.80 19.18 11.71
CA GLU A 82 -8.83 18.69 10.73
C GLU A 82 -7.39 18.88 11.24
N GLN A 83 -7.07 20.05 11.83
CA GLN A 83 -5.76 20.30 12.42
C GLN A 83 -5.46 19.36 13.60
N ALA A 84 -6.44 19.16 14.50
CA ALA A 84 -6.27 18.24 15.63
C ALA A 84 -6.01 16.79 15.17
N LEU A 85 -6.65 16.36 14.08
CA LEU A 85 -6.41 15.04 13.48
C LEU A 85 -5.00 14.95 12.88
N VAL A 86 -4.55 16.00 12.17
CA VAL A 86 -3.19 16.08 11.63
C VAL A 86 -2.16 15.97 12.75
N ASP A 87 -2.31 16.71 13.85
CA ASP A 87 -1.39 16.67 14.98
C ASP A 87 -1.33 15.28 15.63
N LYS A 88 -2.48 14.62 15.77
CA LYS A 88 -2.58 13.24 16.28
C LYS A 88 -1.89 12.24 15.36
N LEU A 89 -2.07 12.36 14.05
CA LEU A 89 -1.40 11.49 13.09
C LEU A 89 0.10 11.74 13.05
N GLN A 90 0.52 13.00 13.15
CA GLN A 90 1.92 13.39 13.16
C GLN A 90 2.65 12.81 14.38
N SER A 91 2.09 12.93 15.58
CA SER A 91 2.66 12.31 16.78
C SER A 91 2.78 10.78 16.67
N LYS A 92 1.80 10.11 16.04
CA LYS A 92 1.87 8.67 15.78
C LYS A 92 2.99 8.31 14.80
N VAL A 93 3.16 9.10 13.73
CA VAL A 93 4.25 8.93 12.77
C VAL A 93 5.61 9.09 13.45
N ASP A 94 5.76 10.10 14.30
CA ASP A 94 7.02 10.35 15.00
C ASP A 94 7.35 9.24 16.01
N ASN A 95 6.34 8.68 16.69
CA ASN A 95 6.52 7.51 17.56
C ASN A 95 6.96 6.28 16.77
N LEU A 96 6.29 5.96 15.65
CA LEU A 96 6.67 4.84 14.79
C LEU A 96 8.07 4.99 14.19
N ARG A 97 8.47 6.22 13.84
CA ARG A 97 9.84 6.51 13.38
C ARG A 97 10.87 6.20 14.47
N LYS A 98 10.61 6.63 15.73
CA LYS A 98 11.47 6.32 16.87
C LYS A 98 11.58 4.82 17.11
N GLU A 99 10.45 4.12 17.12
CA GLU A 99 10.41 2.66 17.30
C GLU A 99 11.20 1.93 16.20
N LYS A 100 11.03 2.32 14.94
CA LYS A 100 11.77 1.76 13.81
C LYS A 100 13.29 1.93 13.96
N ILE A 101 13.75 3.07 14.45
CA ILE A 101 15.17 3.33 14.69
C ILE A 101 15.71 2.39 15.78
N VAL A 102 14.99 2.27 16.90
CA VAL A 102 15.39 1.39 18.01
C VAL A 102 15.47 -0.07 17.54
N LEU A 103 14.44 -0.58 16.88
CA LEU A 103 14.44 -1.94 16.33
C LEU A 103 15.58 -2.16 15.32
N GLY A 104 15.89 -1.15 14.50
CA GLY A 104 17.03 -1.20 13.59
C GLY A 104 18.38 -1.33 14.31
N GLN A 105 18.55 -0.62 15.42
CA GLN A 105 19.76 -0.71 16.26
C GLN A 105 19.86 -2.05 16.96
N GLU A 106 18.77 -2.55 17.55
CA GLU A 106 18.72 -3.86 18.20
C GLU A 106 19.03 -5.00 17.22
N LEU A 107 18.49 -4.93 16.00
CA LEU A 107 18.77 -5.90 14.95
C LEU A 107 20.26 -5.89 14.56
N ALA A 108 20.87 -4.70 14.42
CA ALA A 108 22.28 -4.57 14.10
C ALA A 108 23.17 -5.16 15.20
N GLN A 109 22.86 -4.88 16.47
CA GLN A 109 23.56 -5.45 17.63
C GLN A 109 23.43 -6.97 17.67
N THR A 110 22.24 -7.50 17.43
CA THR A 110 21.97 -8.94 17.41
C THR A 110 22.77 -9.65 16.32
N LYS A 111 22.81 -9.07 15.12
CA LYS A 111 23.63 -9.58 14.00
C LYS A 111 25.12 -9.61 14.35
N GLN A 112 25.63 -8.55 14.98
CA GLN A 112 27.03 -8.48 15.40
C GLN A 112 27.36 -9.53 16.47
N LYS A 113 26.47 -9.72 17.45
CA LYS A 113 26.64 -10.75 18.49
C LYS A 113 26.63 -12.16 17.89
N ALA A 114 25.72 -12.42 16.95
CA ALA A 114 25.66 -13.71 16.25
C ALA A 114 26.92 -13.98 15.41
N ALA A 115 27.46 -12.96 14.72
CA ALA A 115 28.70 -13.08 13.96
C ALA A 115 29.89 -13.42 14.86
N LYS A 116 30.06 -12.71 15.99
CA LYS A 116 31.11 -13.01 16.96
C LYS A 116 31.01 -14.43 17.50
N LEU A 117 29.81 -14.89 17.85
CA LEU A 117 29.58 -16.26 18.33
C LEU A 117 29.94 -17.29 17.26
N ALA A 118 29.58 -17.06 16.00
CA ALA A 118 29.92 -17.94 14.89
C ALA A 118 31.44 -18.05 14.69
N GLU A 119 32.16 -16.92 14.79
CA GLU A 119 33.63 -16.91 14.76
C GLU A 119 34.22 -17.72 15.91
N THR A 120 33.68 -17.57 17.13
CA THR A 120 34.18 -18.31 18.30
C THR A 120 33.95 -19.81 18.14
N MET A 121 32.75 -20.22 17.70
CA MET A 121 32.42 -21.62 17.44
C MET A 121 33.28 -22.21 16.31
N ALA A 122 33.60 -21.43 15.28
CA ALA A 122 34.47 -21.87 14.19
C ALA A 122 35.92 -22.09 14.67
N GLN A 123 36.44 -21.21 15.53
CA GLN A 123 37.76 -21.34 16.15
C GLN A 123 37.81 -22.56 17.09
N GLU A 124 36.78 -22.76 17.92
CA GLU A 124 36.68 -23.93 18.80
C GLU A 124 36.55 -25.24 18.01
N ALA A 125 35.77 -25.26 16.93
CA ALA A 125 35.67 -26.41 16.03
C ALA A 125 37.00 -26.71 15.31
N ALA A 126 37.75 -25.68 14.90
CA ALA A 126 39.08 -25.86 14.31
C ALA A 126 40.09 -26.40 15.32
N LYS A 127 40.05 -25.92 16.57
CA LYS A 127 40.89 -26.42 17.67
C LYS A 127 40.53 -27.84 18.08
N ALA A 128 39.23 -28.18 18.13
CA ALA A 128 38.75 -29.53 18.41
C ALA A 128 39.13 -30.54 17.31
N LYS A 129 39.25 -30.09 16.05
CA LYS A 129 39.82 -30.90 14.96
C LYS A 129 41.33 -31.10 15.09
N MET A 130 42.06 -30.17 15.72
CA MET A 130 43.50 -30.32 16.02
C MET A 130 43.80 -31.29 17.17
N ASP A 131 42.87 -31.48 18.11
CA ASP A 131 43.12 -32.20 19.37
C ASP A 131 42.62 -33.66 19.40
N LYS A 132 42.00 -34.18 18.33
CA LYS A 132 41.36 -35.51 18.37
C LYS A 132 41.85 -36.56 17.38
N THR A 133 42.87 -36.31 16.57
CA THR A 133 43.47 -37.36 15.75
C THR A 133 44.98 -37.20 15.71
N GLY A 134 45.71 -37.94 16.54
CA GLY A 134 47.17 -38.08 16.44
C GLY A 134 47.67 -38.75 15.14
N PHE A 135 46.88 -38.76 14.07
CA PHE A 135 47.18 -39.36 12.77
C PHE A 135 46.92 -38.34 11.65
N PRO A 136 47.78 -38.28 10.61
CA PRO A 136 47.57 -37.36 9.49
C PRO A 136 46.33 -37.79 8.69
N SER A 137 45.39 -36.87 8.50
CA SER A 137 44.31 -37.04 7.51
C SER A 137 44.88 -36.73 6.13
N ALA A 138 44.88 -37.70 5.23
CA ALA A 138 45.11 -37.44 3.81
C ALA A 138 43.89 -36.77 3.19
N GLU A 139 44.12 -35.86 2.26
CA GLU A 139 43.08 -35.28 1.43
C GLU A 139 43.10 -35.96 0.06
N LEU A 140 41.94 -36.41 -0.39
CA LEU A 140 41.69 -37.03 -1.69
C LEU A 140 40.87 -36.11 -2.57
N TRP A 141 41.18 -36.12 -3.87
CA TRP A 141 40.37 -35.51 -4.92
C TRP A 141 40.40 -36.36 -6.19
N ILE A 142 39.40 -36.17 -7.06
CA ILE A 142 39.26 -36.90 -8.33
C ILE A 142 39.22 -35.87 -9.46
N ASP A 143 39.99 -36.10 -10.52
CA ASP A 143 39.95 -35.25 -11.70
C ASP A 143 38.87 -35.66 -12.71
N LYS A 144 38.82 -34.95 -13.84
CA LYS A 144 37.87 -35.23 -14.93
C LYS A 144 38.12 -36.58 -15.61
N GLU A 145 39.33 -37.13 -15.54
CA GLU A 145 39.69 -38.43 -16.10
C GLU A 145 39.44 -39.61 -15.13
N ARG A 146 38.94 -39.31 -13.92
CA ARG A 146 38.74 -40.25 -12.82
C ARG A 146 40.04 -40.81 -12.25
N ILE A 147 41.12 -40.01 -12.31
CA ILE A 147 42.34 -40.26 -11.56
C ILE A 147 42.12 -39.74 -10.14
N ILE A 148 42.33 -40.62 -9.17
CA ILE A 148 42.27 -40.29 -7.75
C ILE A 148 43.65 -39.81 -7.33
N TYR A 149 43.72 -38.66 -6.68
CA TYR A 149 44.93 -38.08 -6.12
C TYR A 149 44.85 -38.06 -4.60
N ARG A 150 46.02 -38.06 -3.94
CA ARG A 150 46.13 -37.84 -2.50
C ARG A 150 47.26 -36.88 -2.14
N THR A 151 47.12 -36.24 -0.98
CA THR A 151 48.25 -35.62 -0.28
C THR A 151 49.19 -36.68 0.34
N GLY A 152 50.36 -36.23 0.80
CA GLY A 152 51.32 -37.09 1.50
C GLY A 152 50.79 -37.60 2.84
N VAL A 153 51.09 -38.86 3.16
CA VAL A 153 50.70 -39.52 4.43
C VAL A 153 51.97 -39.85 5.22
N LYS A 154 51.96 -39.71 6.56
CA LYS A 154 53.10 -40.19 7.38
C LYS A 154 53.18 -41.73 7.33
N ASN A 155 54.39 -42.28 7.37
CA ASN A 155 54.65 -43.73 7.29
C ASN A 155 54.14 -44.41 6.01
N ASP A 156 54.03 -43.66 4.92
CA ASP A 156 53.71 -44.17 3.57
C ASP A 156 54.62 -45.36 3.18
N ASN A 157 55.87 -45.34 3.66
CA ASN A 157 56.90 -46.33 3.36
C ASN A 157 56.68 -47.72 3.97
N ASN A 158 55.73 -47.89 4.91
CA ASN A 158 55.59 -49.16 5.64
C ASN A 158 54.66 -50.17 4.95
N GLY A 159 54.10 -49.83 3.78
CA GLY A 159 53.26 -50.77 3.01
C GLY A 159 51.89 -51.06 3.62
N LEU A 160 51.51 -50.35 4.69
CA LEU A 160 50.26 -50.53 5.42
C LEU A 160 49.13 -49.61 4.95
N LEU A 161 49.39 -48.77 3.94
CA LEU A 161 48.43 -47.84 3.34
C LEU A 161 47.72 -48.50 2.16
N HIS A 162 46.40 -48.41 2.10
CA HIS A 162 45.58 -49.01 1.05
C HIS A 162 44.60 -48.02 0.44
N TRP A 163 44.54 -48.01 -0.89
CA TRP A 163 43.38 -47.53 -1.64
C TRP A 163 42.24 -48.51 -1.44
N VAL A 164 41.09 -48.02 -0.99
CA VAL A 164 39.86 -48.80 -0.93
C VAL A 164 38.85 -48.16 -1.87
N ILE A 165 38.33 -48.96 -2.80
CA ILE A 165 37.29 -48.55 -3.74
C ILE A 165 36.09 -49.45 -3.52
N THR A 166 34.95 -48.84 -3.30
CA THR A 166 33.66 -49.52 -3.26
C THR A 166 32.88 -49.22 -4.52
N TYR A 167 32.16 -50.22 -5.04
CA TYR A 167 31.20 -50.11 -6.13
C TYR A 167 29.81 -50.40 -5.57
N ASN A 168 28.91 -49.43 -5.65
CA ASN A 168 27.57 -49.49 -5.06
C ASN A 168 27.56 -49.98 -3.59
N GLY A 169 28.54 -49.52 -2.81
CA GLY A 169 28.68 -49.86 -1.39
C GLY A 169 29.44 -51.16 -1.10
N ILE A 170 29.80 -51.96 -2.11
CA ILE A 170 30.56 -53.21 -1.94
C ILE A 170 32.03 -52.95 -2.27
N VAL A 171 32.97 -53.39 -1.42
CA VAL A 171 34.42 -53.26 -1.70
C VAL A 171 34.76 -54.01 -2.99
N ALA A 172 35.16 -53.24 -4.01
CA ALA A 172 35.53 -53.73 -5.33
C ALA A 172 37.06 -53.79 -5.52
N LEU A 173 37.81 -53.04 -4.69
CA LEU A 173 39.25 -53.08 -4.64
C LEU A 173 39.75 -52.69 -3.25
N LYS A 174 40.75 -53.43 -2.77
CA LYS A 174 41.66 -52.98 -1.72
C LYS A 174 43.08 -53.22 -2.21
N ARG A 175 43.86 -52.15 -2.42
CA ARG A 175 45.21 -52.22 -3.02
C ARG A 175 46.19 -51.36 -2.25
N ASN A 176 47.42 -51.86 -2.08
CA ASN A 176 48.51 -51.10 -1.48
C ASN A 176 48.72 -49.76 -2.23
N ALA A 177 48.80 -48.67 -1.48
CA ALA A 177 48.95 -47.29 -1.95
C ALA A 177 50.34 -46.71 -1.67
N ARG A 178 51.28 -47.52 -1.19
CA ARG A 178 52.66 -47.12 -0.85
C ARG A 178 53.32 -46.39 -2.00
N GLY A 179 53.77 -45.16 -1.74
CA GLY A 179 54.48 -44.31 -2.70
C GLY A 179 53.64 -43.84 -3.90
N GLY A 180 52.41 -44.34 -4.05
CA GLY A 180 51.49 -43.94 -5.11
C GLY A 180 50.64 -42.75 -4.68
N THR A 181 50.95 -41.57 -5.17
CA THR A 181 50.17 -40.33 -4.93
C THR A 181 48.94 -40.22 -5.83
N GLN A 182 48.83 -41.08 -6.85
CA GLN A 182 47.71 -41.15 -7.76
C GLN A 182 47.33 -42.58 -8.11
N TYR A 183 46.05 -42.82 -8.40
CA TYR A 183 45.53 -44.12 -8.82
C TYR A 183 44.36 -43.97 -9.78
N LYS A 184 44.34 -44.78 -10.85
CA LYS A 184 43.22 -44.85 -11.80
C LYS A 184 42.58 -46.24 -11.72
N TYR A 185 41.32 -46.30 -11.32
CA TYR A 185 40.61 -47.57 -11.26
C TYR A 185 40.22 -48.05 -12.66
N PHE A 186 40.41 -49.34 -12.92
CA PHE A 186 40.32 -49.88 -14.28
C PHE A 186 38.89 -50.23 -14.71
N ARG A 187 37.98 -50.52 -13.77
CA ARG A 187 36.59 -50.88 -14.11
C ARG A 187 35.83 -49.65 -14.61
N LYS A 188 34.95 -49.90 -15.58
CA LYS A 188 34.15 -48.87 -16.26
C LYS A 188 32.64 -49.14 -16.17
N ASP A 189 32.23 -50.07 -15.31
CA ASP A 189 30.83 -50.44 -15.16
C ASP A 189 30.01 -49.24 -14.65
N PRO A 190 28.81 -48.97 -15.21
CA PRO A 190 27.90 -47.95 -14.68
C PRO A 190 27.60 -48.17 -13.19
N GLY A 191 27.58 -47.08 -12.42
CA GLY A 191 27.35 -47.12 -10.98
C GLY A 191 28.08 -46.05 -10.19
N VAL A 192 28.01 -46.13 -8.86
CA VAL A 192 28.68 -45.20 -7.95
C VAL A 192 29.94 -45.86 -7.39
N TYR A 193 31.05 -45.16 -7.54
CA TYR A 193 32.34 -45.55 -6.98
C TYR A 193 32.69 -44.60 -5.85
N THR A 194 33.02 -45.15 -4.69
CA THR A 194 33.47 -44.37 -3.54
C THR A 194 34.87 -44.82 -3.13
N VAL A 195 35.76 -43.86 -2.89
CA VAL A 195 37.18 -44.08 -2.66
C VAL A 195 37.61 -43.43 -1.35
N TYR A 196 38.42 -44.15 -0.59
CA TYR A 196 39.05 -43.66 0.62
C TYR A 196 40.38 -44.39 0.87
N LEU A 197 41.21 -43.84 1.75
CA LEU A 197 42.45 -44.47 2.21
C LEU A 197 42.26 -45.11 3.58
N GLU A 198 42.76 -46.32 3.72
CA GLU A 198 42.93 -46.98 5.02
C GLU A 198 44.40 -47.19 5.34
N GLN A 199 44.76 -47.05 6.61
CA GLN A 199 46.09 -47.40 7.13
C GLN A 199 45.95 -48.32 8.35
N PHE A 200 46.86 -49.27 8.50
CA PHE A 200 46.95 -50.08 9.72
C PHE A 200 47.58 -49.25 10.83
N VAL A 201 46.78 -48.97 11.86
CA VAL A 201 47.12 -48.08 12.98
C VAL A 201 46.60 -48.72 14.26
N ASP A 202 47.45 -48.83 15.28
CA ASP A 202 47.10 -49.37 16.60
C ASP A 202 46.36 -50.72 16.55
N GLY A 203 46.85 -51.65 15.70
CA GLY A 203 46.32 -53.01 15.60
C GLY A 203 45.11 -53.19 14.68
N GLN A 204 44.62 -52.14 14.01
CA GLN A 204 43.46 -52.24 13.11
C GLN A 204 43.58 -51.30 11.89
N TYR A 205 42.88 -51.62 10.79
CA TYR A 205 42.76 -50.69 9.67
C TYR A 205 41.76 -49.58 10.02
N ARG A 206 42.18 -48.33 9.85
CA ARG A 206 41.35 -47.15 10.02
C ARG A 206 41.34 -46.32 8.76
N VAL A 207 40.19 -45.71 8.45
CA VAL A 207 40.08 -44.70 7.40
C VAL A 207 40.84 -43.46 7.83
N ILE A 208 41.78 -43.01 7.00
CA ILE A 208 42.66 -41.87 7.30
C ILE A 208 42.52 -40.74 6.27
N SER A 209 41.43 -40.71 5.52
CA SER A 209 41.16 -39.66 4.54
C SER A 209 39.70 -39.22 4.55
N ASN A 210 39.42 -38.11 3.84
CA ASN A 210 38.06 -37.88 3.35
C ASN A 210 37.66 -38.99 2.36
N VAL A 211 36.35 -39.11 2.16
CA VAL A 211 35.74 -40.03 1.21
C VAL A 211 35.35 -39.24 -0.03
N VAL A 212 35.78 -39.70 -1.21
CA VAL A 212 35.43 -39.09 -2.50
C VAL A 212 34.64 -40.06 -3.35
N SER A 213 33.75 -39.56 -4.21
CA SER A 213 32.91 -40.41 -5.05
C SER A 213 32.78 -39.88 -6.47
N TYR A 214 32.64 -40.79 -7.42
CA TYR A 214 32.30 -40.48 -8.81
C TYR A 214 31.27 -41.47 -9.33
N ARG A 215 30.50 -41.05 -10.34
CA ARG A 215 29.47 -41.86 -10.98
C ARG A 215 29.81 -42.11 -12.44
N ILE A 216 29.66 -43.36 -12.88
CA ILE A 216 29.62 -43.71 -14.30
C ILE A 216 28.14 -43.87 -14.69
N PRO A 217 27.61 -43.08 -15.64
CA PRO A 217 26.22 -43.19 -16.07
C PRO A 217 25.99 -44.49 -16.85
N TYR A 218 24.74 -44.96 -16.88
CA TYR A 218 24.33 -45.99 -17.82
C TYR A 218 24.39 -45.41 -19.25
N PRO A 219 24.78 -46.23 -20.25
CA PRO A 219 24.74 -45.81 -21.65
C PRO A 219 23.33 -45.45 -22.11
#